data_AF-A0A3N5THP9-F1
#
_entry.id   AF-A0A3N5THP9-F1
#
_cell.length_a   1.000
_cell.length_b   1.000
_cell.length_c   1.000
_cell.angle_alpha   90.00
_cell.angle_beta   90.00
_cell.angle_gamma   90.00
#
_symmetry.space_group_name_H-M   'P 1'
#
loop_
_entity.id
_entity.type
_entity.pdbx_description
1 polymer ?
#
loop_
_entity_poly.entity_id
_entity_poly.type
_entity_poly.pdbx_seq_one_letter_code
_entity_poly.pdbx_strand_id
1 'polypeptide(L)'
;MKKPLVMPGKSSFFRLAGAGLIHAGVFIALAGCLLTAMLRTQWTERLFDGQSMELDTGYSISIRDTRFTLSSNGTVESWITTVTFITPGDDTQEGQAGINSPWDCAGLRICLTDWEPVMGVVLADSEGNHYVIHPDEGFREKGTYFGFSSSRVNQDGLAASALFDEFDGTGRRVNVINANPGDMIGSLLLAGFVWRGESTITVSRDPGFPVIILGMVLIVSGSVLALALYLLKEQQP
;
A
#
# COMPACT_ATOMS: atom_id res chain seq x y z
N MET A 1 -54.15 17.47 -46.07
CA MET A 1 -53.34 18.55 -45.46
C MET A 1 -52.09 17.93 -44.84
N LYS A 2 -50.89 18.22 -45.35
CA LYS A 2 -49.63 17.81 -44.71
C LYS A 2 -49.22 18.89 -43.70
N LYS A 3 -49.08 18.53 -42.41
CA LYS A 3 -48.49 19.44 -41.42
C LYS A 3 -47.03 19.70 -41.80
N PRO A 4 -46.56 20.96 -41.82
CA PRO A 4 -45.15 21.25 -42.08
C PRO A 4 -44.29 20.66 -40.95
N LEU A 5 -43.21 19.98 -41.34
CA LEU A 5 -42.23 19.43 -40.41
C LEU A 5 -41.47 20.60 -39.79
N VAL A 6 -41.80 20.99 -38.56
CA VAL A 6 -41.04 22.01 -37.82
C VAL A 6 -39.75 21.34 -37.36
N MET A 7 -38.64 21.67 -38.00
CA MET A 7 -37.33 21.23 -37.53
C MET A 7 -37.05 21.86 -36.17
N PRO A 8 -36.58 21.10 -35.16
CA PRO A 8 -36.22 21.65 -33.87
C PRO A 8 -35.15 22.73 -34.07
N GLY A 9 -35.37 23.92 -33.48
CA GLY A 9 -34.38 25.00 -33.52
C GLY A 9 -33.05 24.54 -32.92
N LYS A 10 -31.93 25.11 -33.39
CA LYS A 10 -30.56 24.76 -32.94
C LYS A 10 -30.44 24.70 -31.40
N SER A 11 -31.17 25.54 -30.67
CA SER A 11 -31.22 25.55 -29.20
C SER A 11 -31.78 24.26 -28.57
N SER A 12 -32.71 23.57 -29.23
CA SER A 12 -33.27 22.30 -28.75
C SER A 12 -32.28 21.14 -28.91
N PHE A 13 -31.48 21.15 -29.97
CA PHE A 13 -30.46 20.12 -30.20
C PHE A 13 -29.37 20.17 -29.12
N PHE A 14 -28.82 21.35 -28.83
CA PHE A 14 -27.75 21.48 -27.84
C PHE A 14 -28.23 21.16 -26.41
N ARG A 15 -29.48 21.46 -26.06
CA ARG A 15 -30.06 21.07 -24.77
C ARG A 15 -30.16 19.56 -24.62
N LEU A 16 -30.61 18.88 -25.69
CA LEU A 16 -30.68 17.42 -25.72
C LEU A 16 -29.27 16.81 -25.66
N ALA A 17 -28.30 17.41 -26.32
CA ALA A 17 -26.90 16.98 -26.28
C ALA A 17 -26.28 17.13 -24.87
N GLY A 18 -26.49 18.27 -24.20
CA GLY A 18 -26.01 18.49 -22.83
C GLY A 18 -26.60 17.50 -21.82
N ALA A 19 -27.93 17.31 -21.86
CA ALA A 19 -28.59 16.31 -21.04
C ALA A 19 -28.09 14.89 -21.39
N GLY A 20 -27.94 14.57 -22.68
CA GLY A 20 -27.42 13.28 -23.14
C GLY A 20 -26.02 12.98 -22.62
N LEU A 21 -25.10 13.95 -22.64
CA LEU A 21 -23.75 13.80 -22.10
C LEU A 21 -23.75 13.52 -20.60
N ILE A 22 -24.60 14.21 -19.84
CA ILE A 22 -24.73 13.98 -18.39
C ILE A 22 -25.20 12.55 -18.13
N HIS A 23 -26.28 12.10 -18.78
CA HIS A 23 -26.81 10.75 -18.56
C HIS A 23 -25.81 9.68 -18.98
N ALA A 24 -25.18 9.83 -20.15
CA ALA A 24 -24.14 8.90 -20.61
C ALA A 24 -22.97 8.86 -19.63
N GLY A 25 -22.51 10.01 -19.14
CA GLY A 25 -21.46 10.10 -18.13
C GLY A 25 -21.82 9.40 -16.82
N VAL A 26 -23.06 9.55 -16.34
CA VAL A 26 -23.55 8.84 -15.14
C VAL A 26 -23.55 7.32 -15.37
N PHE A 27 -24.07 6.83 -16.49
CA PHE A 27 -24.05 5.39 -16.78
C PHE A 27 -22.62 4.83 -16.90
N ILE A 28 -21.71 5.56 -17.54
CA ILE A 28 -20.30 5.18 -17.64
C ILE A 28 -19.65 5.16 -16.25
N ALA A 29 -19.89 6.18 -15.42
CA ALA A 29 -19.35 6.21 -14.06
C ALA A 29 -19.88 5.05 -13.20
N LEU A 30 -21.19 4.74 -13.29
CA LEU A 30 -21.80 3.59 -12.61
C LEU A 30 -21.19 2.27 -13.08
N ALA A 31 -20.97 2.09 -14.39
CA ALA A 31 -20.27 0.93 -14.92
C ALA A 31 -18.83 0.84 -14.40
N GLY A 32 -18.11 1.96 -14.31
CA GLY A 32 -16.79 2.03 -13.70
C GLY A 32 -16.78 1.65 -12.22
N CYS A 33 -17.77 2.09 -11.44
CA CYS A 33 -17.94 1.67 -10.05
C CYS A 33 -18.19 0.17 -9.93
N LEU A 34 -19.03 -0.40 -10.80
CA LEU A 34 -19.29 -1.84 -10.83
C LEU A 34 -18.01 -2.63 -11.18
N LEU A 35 -17.25 -2.18 -12.19
CA LEU A 35 -15.95 -2.78 -12.54
C LEU A 35 -14.96 -2.71 -11.39
N THR A 36 -14.89 -1.58 -10.69
CA THR A 36 -14.05 -1.41 -9.49
C THR A 36 -14.45 -2.43 -8.42
N ALA A 37 -15.74 -2.54 -8.12
CA ALA A 37 -16.25 -3.46 -7.10
C ALA A 37 -15.98 -4.94 -7.44
N MET A 38 -15.97 -5.28 -8.74
CA MET A 38 -15.79 -6.67 -9.20
C MET A 38 -14.32 -7.07 -9.42
N LEU A 39 -13.48 -6.13 -9.85
CA LEU A 39 -12.15 -6.44 -10.41
C LEU A 39 -11.00 -5.78 -9.66
N ARG A 40 -11.27 -4.91 -8.68
CA ARG A 40 -10.19 -4.31 -7.89
C ARG A 40 -9.50 -5.39 -7.05
N THR A 41 -8.20 -5.47 -7.19
CA THR A 41 -7.33 -6.29 -6.35
C THR A 41 -6.47 -5.38 -5.48
N GLN A 42 -6.23 -5.81 -4.25
CA GLN A 42 -5.38 -5.10 -3.31
C GLN A 42 -4.55 -6.11 -2.51
N TRP A 43 -3.26 -5.85 -2.43
CA TRP A 43 -2.31 -6.55 -1.58
C TRP A 43 -1.78 -5.57 -0.56
N THR A 44 -1.59 -6.02 0.67
CA THR A 44 -1.10 -5.18 1.77
C THR A 44 -0.16 -6.03 2.59
N GLU A 45 1.09 -5.60 2.67
CA GLU A 45 2.15 -6.31 3.39
C GLU A 45 2.95 -5.30 4.21
N ARG A 46 3.60 -5.79 5.26
CA ARG A 46 4.55 -5.02 6.02
C ARG A 46 5.94 -5.49 5.65
N LEU A 47 6.81 -4.55 5.30
CA LEU A 47 8.16 -4.83 4.83
C LEU A 47 9.16 -3.99 5.59
N PHE A 48 10.28 -4.61 5.94
CA PHE A 48 11.50 -3.91 6.33
C PHE A 48 12.29 -3.47 5.11
N ASP A 49 13.14 -2.46 5.28
CA ASP A 49 14.09 -2.03 4.25
C ASP A 49 14.97 -3.22 3.79
N GLY A 50 14.96 -3.52 2.50
CA GLY A 50 15.62 -4.66 1.88
C GLY A 50 14.75 -5.90 1.69
N GLN A 51 13.53 -5.94 2.22
CA GLN A 51 12.61 -7.06 2.02
C GLN A 51 11.76 -6.91 0.75
N SER A 52 11.15 -8.03 0.35
CA SER A 52 10.27 -8.13 -0.82
C SER A 52 8.98 -8.89 -0.50
N MET A 53 7.91 -8.55 -1.20
CA MET A 53 6.67 -9.31 -1.27
C MET A 53 6.46 -9.84 -2.69
N GLU A 54 5.87 -11.03 -2.81
CA GLU A 54 5.39 -11.57 -4.08
C GLU A 54 3.88 -11.39 -4.20
N LEU A 55 3.41 -11.02 -5.39
CA LEU A 55 1.99 -10.93 -5.71
C LEU A 55 1.53 -12.25 -6.36
N ASP A 56 0.26 -12.63 -6.21
CA ASP A 56 -0.33 -13.84 -6.84
C ASP A 56 -0.25 -13.88 -8.38
N THR A 57 0.15 -12.77 -8.98
CA THR A 57 0.34 -12.57 -10.41
C THR A 57 1.78 -12.86 -10.86
N GLY A 58 2.68 -13.22 -9.94
CA GLY A 58 4.10 -13.48 -10.19
C GLY A 58 4.99 -12.24 -10.21
N TYR A 59 4.45 -11.05 -9.91
CA TYR A 59 5.28 -9.86 -9.69
C TYR A 59 5.94 -9.91 -8.32
N SER A 60 7.13 -9.34 -8.21
CA SER A 60 7.78 -9.11 -6.92
C SER A 60 8.00 -7.62 -6.70
N ILE A 61 7.78 -7.17 -5.47
CA ILE A 61 8.00 -5.78 -5.05
C ILE A 61 8.96 -5.80 -3.88
N SER A 62 10.06 -5.08 -3.97
CA SER A 62 10.97 -4.86 -2.85
C SER A 62 11.09 -3.39 -2.51
N ILE A 63 11.41 -3.12 -1.25
CA ILE A 63 11.61 -1.77 -0.74
C ILE A 63 13.03 -1.59 -0.25
N ARG A 64 13.61 -0.42 -0.45
CA ARG A 64 14.96 -0.08 0.03
C ARG A 64 15.19 1.42 0.16
N ASP A 65 16.27 1.79 0.84
CA ASP A 65 16.76 3.17 0.93
C ASP A 65 15.69 4.15 1.47
N THR A 66 14.95 3.73 2.49
CA THR A 66 13.93 4.57 3.12
C THR A 66 14.56 5.83 3.76
N ARG A 67 14.08 7.01 3.36
CA ARG A 67 14.53 8.31 3.87
C ARG A 67 13.41 9.02 4.59
N PHE A 68 13.73 9.57 5.75
CA PHE A 68 12.79 10.31 6.59
C PHE A 68 13.06 11.81 6.52
N THR A 69 11.98 12.58 6.49
CA THR A 69 12.01 14.00 6.82
C THR A 69 11.48 14.14 8.24
N LEU A 70 12.31 14.65 9.14
CA LEU A 70 11.95 14.89 10.53
C LEU A 70 11.58 16.36 10.73
N SER A 71 10.59 16.61 11.57
CA SER A 71 10.25 17.95 12.04
C SER A 71 11.33 18.47 13.00
N SER A 72 11.22 19.75 13.39
CA SER A 72 12.12 20.35 14.39
C SER A 72 12.05 19.69 15.78
N ASN A 73 10.96 18.96 16.09
CA ASN A 73 10.83 18.24 17.37
C ASN A 73 11.27 16.76 17.27
N GLY A 74 11.75 16.32 16.09
CA GLY A 74 12.21 14.96 15.85
C GLY A 74 11.13 13.97 15.40
N THR A 75 9.86 14.38 15.25
CA THR A 75 8.81 13.50 14.70
C THR A 75 8.97 13.32 13.20
N VAL A 76 8.67 12.12 12.70
CA VAL A 76 8.61 11.85 11.25
C VAL A 76 7.45 12.63 10.63
N GLU A 77 7.74 13.54 9.70
CA GLU A 77 6.72 14.28 8.92
C GLU A 77 6.38 13.56 7.61
N SER A 78 7.39 12.98 6.97
CA SER A 78 7.23 12.21 5.75
C SER A 78 8.36 11.20 5.61
N TRP A 79 8.12 10.15 4.84
CA TRP A 79 9.16 9.26 4.38
C TRP A 79 8.94 8.90 2.91
N ILE A 80 10.06 8.62 2.24
CA ILE A 80 10.11 8.17 0.85
C ILE A 80 10.99 6.93 0.81
N THR A 81 10.52 5.90 0.14
CA THR A 81 11.23 4.63 -0.03
C THR A 81 11.41 4.35 -1.51
N THR A 82 12.57 3.81 -1.87
CA THR A 82 12.80 3.30 -3.22
C THR A 82 12.09 1.96 -3.34
N VAL A 83 11.23 1.84 -4.33
CA VAL A 83 10.50 0.61 -4.62
C VAL A 83 11.06 0.03 -5.90
N THR A 84 11.41 -1.25 -5.85
CA THR A 84 11.80 -2.04 -7.03
C THR A 84 10.66 -2.98 -7.37
N PHE A 85 10.21 -2.92 -8.62
CA PHE A 85 9.16 -3.76 -9.16
C PHE A 85 9.77 -4.71 -10.20
N ILE A 86 9.61 -6.01 -9.98
CA ILE A 86 10.15 -7.07 -10.84
C ILE A 86 8.98 -7.81 -11.47
N THR A 87 8.98 -7.88 -12.80
CA THR A 87 7.98 -8.64 -13.57
C THR A 87 8.30 -10.13 -13.61
N PRO A 88 7.33 -11.00 -13.93
CA PRO A 88 7.59 -12.43 -14.16
C PRO A 88 8.63 -12.73 -15.25
N GLY A 89 8.95 -11.75 -16.12
CA GLY A 89 10.00 -11.84 -17.14
C GLY A 89 11.33 -11.23 -16.71
N ASP A 90 11.54 -10.98 -15.41
CA ASP A 90 12.70 -10.33 -14.81
C ASP A 90 12.94 -8.86 -15.22
N ASP A 91 12.01 -8.24 -15.98
CA ASP A 91 12.08 -6.80 -16.22
C ASP A 91 11.92 -6.06 -14.89
N THR A 92 12.88 -5.18 -14.60
CA THR A 92 12.95 -4.41 -13.36
C THR A 92 12.60 -2.94 -13.64
N GLN A 93 11.71 -2.39 -12.84
CA GLN A 93 11.40 -0.96 -12.79
C GLN A 93 11.69 -0.45 -11.38
N GLU A 94 12.21 0.76 -11.27
CA GLU A 94 12.46 1.41 -9.99
C GLU A 94 11.77 2.76 -9.94
N GLY A 95 11.27 3.09 -8.75
CA GLY A 95 10.64 4.38 -8.48
C GLY A 95 10.61 4.67 -7.00
N GLN A 96 9.90 5.74 -6.64
CA GLN A 96 9.81 6.19 -5.26
C GLN A 96 8.35 6.25 -4.85
N ALA A 97 8.04 5.65 -3.70
CA ALA A 97 6.75 5.76 -3.05
C ALA A 97 6.93 6.42 -1.68
N GLY A 98 5.96 7.24 -1.29
CA GLY A 98 5.93 7.89 0.01
C GLY A 98 4.50 8.12 0.49
N ILE A 99 4.34 8.66 1.70
CA ILE A 99 3.01 9.08 2.17
C ILE A 99 2.45 10.11 1.19
N ASN A 100 1.23 9.88 0.71
CA ASN A 100 0.55 10.74 -0.28
C ASN A 100 1.29 10.90 -1.62
N SER A 101 2.34 10.12 -1.86
CA SER A 101 3.13 10.13 -3.09
C SER A 101 3.13 8.71 -3.67
N PRO A 102 1.99 8.24 -4.21
CA PRO A 102 1.90 6.91 -4.78
C PRO A 102 2.82 6.80 -6.00
N TRP A 103 3.35 5.61 -6.23
CA TRP A 103 4.04 5.27 -7.46
C TRP A 103 3.14 4.41 -8.34
N ASP A 104 2.83 4.90 -9.54
CA ASP A 104 2.05 4.18 -10.54
C ASP A 104 3.01 3.49 -11.54
N CYS A 105 3.01 2.15 -11.58
CA CYS A 105 3.85 1.37 -12.49
C CYS A 105 3.12 0.12 -13.00
N ALA A 106 3.27 -0.22 -14.29
CA ALA A 106 2.66 -1.41 -14.90
C ALA A 106 1.14 -1.59 -14.64
N GLY A 107 0.40 -0.48 -14.52
CA GLY A 107 -1.04 -0.49 -14.21
C GLY A 107 -1.38 -0.83 -12.75
N LEU A 108 -0.37 -0.86 -11.88
CA LEU A 108 -0.50 -0.95 -10.43
C LEU A 108 -0.24 0.41 -9.81
N ARG A 109 -0.88 0.64 -8.66
CA ARG A 109 -0.62 1.78 -7.77
C ARG A 109 -0.03 1.25 -6.48
N ILE A 110 1.18 1.71 -6.18
CA ILE A 110 1.95 1.35 -4.98
C ILE A 110 1.93 2.54 -4.02
N CYS A 111 1.44 2.32 -2.81
CA CYS A 111 1.32 3.32 -1.76
C CYS A 111 2.04 2.84 -0.50
N LEU A 112 2.66 3.77 0.23
CA LEU A 112 3.03 3.55 1.62
C LEU A 112 1.94 4.16 2.49
N THR A 113 1.37 3.35 3.38
CA THR A 113 0.22 3.76 4.20
C THR A 113 0.57 3.98 5.66
N ASP A 114 1.61 3.30 6.14
CA ASP A 114 2.01 3.35 7.55
C ASP A 114 3.51 3.09 7.69
N TRP A 115 4.08 3.56 8.80
CA TRP A 115 5.43 3.28 9.20
C TRP A 115 5.52 3.22 10.71
N GLU A 116 6.21 2.20 11.22
CA GLU A 116 6.49 2.09 12.65
C GLU A 116 7.91 1.62 12.94
N PRO A 117 8.53 2.12 14.03
CA PRO A 117 9.78 1.58 14.51
C PRO A 117 9.49 0.25 15.23
N VAL A 118 9.99 -0.85 14.67
CA VAL A 118 9.89 -2.18 15.27
C VAL A 118 11.24 -2.56 15.87
N MET A 119 11.21 -3.04 17.10
CA MET A 119 12.38 -3.55 17.77
C MET A 119 12.58 -5.02 17.40
N GLY A 120 13.70 -5.32 16.75
CA GLY A 120 14.20 -6.67 16.54
C GLY A 120 15.27 -7.03 17.56
N VAL A 121 15.66 -8.31 17.55
CA VAL A 121 16.77 -8.84 18.33
C VAL A 121 17.89 -9.29 17.40
N VAL A 122 19.12 -9.10 17.84
CA VAL A 122 20.32 -9.56 17.14
C VAL A 122 20.80 -10.84 17.82
N LEU A 123 20.77 -11.93 17.07
CA LEU A 123 21.28 -13.22 17.48
C LEU A 123 22.65 -13.44 16.85
N ALA A 124 23.60 -13.99 17.61
CA ALA A 124 24.93 -14.33 17.13
C ALA A 124 25.18 -15.83 17.27
N ASP A 125 25.76 -16.45 16.25
CA ASP A 125 26.25 -17.82 16.38
C ASP A 125 27.69 -17.87 16.92
N SER A 126 28.20 -19.07 17.16
CA SER A 126 29.57 -19.29 17.64
C SER A 126 30.66 -18.91 16.63
N GLU A 127 30.31 -18.75 15.35
CA GLU A 127 31.22 -18.35 14.28
C GLU A 127 31.30 -16.82 14.14
N GLY A 128 30.43 -16.09 14.85
CA GLY A 128 30.37 -14.63 14.85
C GLY A 128 29.44 -14.05 13.78
N ASN A 129 28.64 -14.89 13.10
CA ASN A 129 27.61 -14.38 12.20
C ASN A 129 26.45 -13.80 13.03
N HIS A 130 25.86 -12.72 12.54
CA HIS A 130 24.76 -12.02 13.20
C HIS A 130 23.48 -12.12 12.37
N TYR A 131 22.37 -12.44 13.03
CA TYR A 131 21.05 -12.58 12.45
C TYR A 131 20.12 -11.60 13.17
N VAL A 132 19.41 -10.78 12.41
CA VAL A 132 18.35 -9.93 12.97
C VAL A 132 17.04 -10.67 12.76
N ILE A 133 16.27 -10.83 13.83
CA ILE A 133 14.90 -11.35 13.75
C ILE A 133 13.94 -10.34 14.38
N HIS A 134 12.77 -10.23 13.78
CA HIS A 134 11.68 -9.35 14.18
C HIS A 134 10.56 -10.15 14.87
N PRO A 135 9.61 -9.47 15.56
CA PRO A 135 8.48 -10.16 16.16
C PRO A 135 7.78 -11.08 15.14
N ASP A 136 7.33 -12.24 15.61
CA ASP A 136 6.74 -13.32 14.83
C ASP A 136 7.70 -14.09 13.89
N GLU A 137 8.95 -13.64 13.76
CA GLU A 137 10.04 -14.41 13.15
C GLU A 137 10.72 -15.34 14.17
N GLY A 138 11.52 -16.27 13.68
CA GLY A 138 12.20 -17.23 14.53
C GLY A 138 13.10 -18.18 13.77
N PHE A 139 13.70 -19.12 14.49
CA PHE A 139 14.60 -20.11 13.91
C PHE A 139 14.31 -21.51 14.45
N ARG A 140 14.71 -22.52 13.68
CA ARG A 140 14.58 -23.93 14.07
C ARG A 140 15.94 -24.50 14.42
N GLU A 141 16.00 -25.25 15.52
CA GLU A 141 17.16 -26.01 15.91
C GLU A 141 16.73 -27.38 16.44
N LYS A 142 17.28 -28.45 15.86
CA LYS A 142 17.08 -29.85 16.32
C LYS A 142 15.60 -30.24 16.51
N GLY A 143 14.69 -29.68 15.69
CA GLY A 143 13.26 -29.95 15.76
C GLY A 143 12.46 -29.02 16.69
N THR A 144 13.13 -28.16 17.46
CA THR A 144 12.51 -27.09 18.25
C THR A 144 12.45 -25.81 17.42
N TYR A 145 11.38 -25.04 17.54
CA TYR A 145 11.26 -23.70 16.96
C TYR A 145 11.28 -22.65 18.07
N PHE A 146 12.12 -21.63 17.92
CA PHE A 146 12.20 -20.48 18.81
C PHE A 146 11.66 -19.27 18.06
N GLY A 147 10.44 -18.84 18.40
CA GLY A 147 9.82 -17.64 17.85
C GLY A 147 10.07 -16.44 18.76
N PHE A 148 10.56 -15.33 18.20
CA PHE A 148 10.67 -14.08 18.93
C PHE A 148 9.31 -13.39 19.00
N SER A 149 8.79 -13.20 20.20
CA SER A 149 7.41 -12.69 20.39
C SER A 149 7.38 -11.19 20.66
N SER A 150 8.22 -10.70 21.58
CA SER A 150 8.25 -9.28 21.95
C SER A 150 9.48 -8.91 22.79
N SER A 151 9.81 -7.63 22.85
CA SER A 151 10.79 -7.09 23.80
C SER A 151 10.09 -6.44 25.00
N ARG A 152 10.69 -6.59 26.19
CA ARG A 152 10.33 -5.78 27.36
C ARG A 152 11.24 -4.58 27.42
N VAL A 153 10.64 -3.40 27.53
CA VAL A 153 11.36 -2.15 27.75
C VAL A 153 11.47 -1.83 29.24
N ASN A 154 12.60 -1.25 29.66
CA ASN A 154 12.77 -0.71 31.00
C ASN A 154 12.00 0.61 31.17
N GLN A 155 12.13 1.24 32.34
CA GLN A 155 11.48 2.53 32.64
C GLN A 155 11.95 3.68 31.74
N ASP A 156 13.14 3.55 31.15
CA ASP A 156 13.73 4.53 30.22
C ASP A 156 13.32 4.28 28.76
N GLY A 157 12.46 3.28 28.50
CA GLY A 157 12.01 2.92 27.15
C GLY A 157 13.04 2.12 26.32
N LEU A 158 14.14 1.70 26.93
CA LEU A 158 15.17 0.87 26.29
C LEU A 158 14.83 -0.61 26.44
N ALA A 159 15.05 -1.42 25.41
CA ALA A 159 14.89 -2.86 25.54
C ALA A 159 15.81 -3.43 26.62
N ALA A 160 15.20 -4.14 27.57
CA ALA A 160 15.87 -4.81 28.67
C ALA A 160 15.99 -6.31 28.42
N SER A 161 14.92 -6.93 27.90
CA SER A 161 14.88 -8.36 27.63
C SER A 161 14.01 -8.71 26.44
N ALA A 162 14.24 -9.87 25.85
CA ALA A 162 13.49 -10.46 24.75
C ALA A 162 12.70 -11.67 25.25
N LEU A 163 11.45 -11.81 24.79
CA LEU A 163 10.63 -12.99 25.03
C LEU A 163 10.63 -13.87 23.78
N PHE A 164 10.98 -15.14 23.98
CA PHE A 164 10.93 -16.17 22.95
C PHE A 164 9.92 -17.25 23.36
N ASP A 165 9.00 -17.57 22.46
CA ASP A 165 8.16 -18.75 22.59
C ASP A 165 8.91 -19.96 22.00
N GLU A 166 9.10 -21.00 22.82
CA GLU A 166 9.69 -22.26 22.39
C GLU A 166 8.56 -23.23 22.03
N PHE A 167 8.62 -23.78 20.82
CA PHE A 167 7.66 -24.76 20.31
C PHE A 167 8.36 -26.08 20.01
N ASP A 168 7.73 -27.18 20.38
CA ASP A 168 8.21 -28.52 20.01
C ASP A 168 7.98 -28.81 18.52
N GLY A 169 8.50 -29.95 18.05
CA GLY A 169 8.34 -30.40 16.66
C GLY A 169 6.90 -30.67 16.22
N THR A 170 5.92 -30.62 17.13
CA THR A 170 4.49 -30.74 16.83
C THR A 170 3.79 -29.38 16.70
N GLY A 171 4.53 -28.27 16.92
CA GLY A 171 4.00 -26.91 16.89
C GLY A 171 3.31 -26.50 18.18
N ARG A 172 3.40 -27.32 19.25
CA ARG A 172 2.88 -26.95 20.56
C ARG A 172 3.91 -26.08 21.28
N ARG A 173 3.45 -24.95 21.83
CA ARG A 173 4.28 -24.13 22.71
C ARG A 173 4.59 -24.90 23.99
N VAL A 174 5.88 -25.05 24.30
CA VAL A 174 6.37 -25.78 25.47
C VAL A 174 6.98 -24.87 26.54
N ASN A 175 7.50 -23.70 26.16
CA ASN A 175 8.15 -22.79 27.09
C ASN A 175 8.08 -21.33 26.60
N VAL A 176 8.32 -20.38 27.52
CA VAL A 176 8.55 -18.97 27.22
C VAL A 176 9.85 -18.56 27.88
N ILE A 177 10.85 -18.22 27.07
CA ILE A 177 12.18 -17.85 27.50
C ILE A 177 12.26 -16.33 27.58
N ASN A 178 12.65 -15.81 28.74
CA ASN A 178 12.97 -14.39 28.93
C ASN A 178 14.49 -14.23 28.91
N ALA A 179 15.04 -13.71 27.82
CA ALA A 179 16.47 -13.61 27.59
C ALA A 179 16.96 -12.16 27.63
N ASN A 180 18.09 -11.92 28.26
CA ASN A 180 18.82 -10.65 28.25
C ASN A 180 20.00 -10.73 27.27
N PRO A 181 20.57 -9.60 26.83
CA PRO A 181 21.81 -9.62 26.08
C PRO A 181 22.90 -10.41 26.82
N GLY A 182 23.51 -11.38 26.15
CA GLY A 182 24.45 -12.34 26.73
C GLY A 182 23.87 -13.72 27.04
N ASP A 183 22.54 -13.87 27.06
CA ASP A 183 21.88 -15.16 27.27
C ASP A 183 21.82 -15.99 25.97
N MET A 184 21.78 -17.31 26.10
CA MET A 184 21.66 -18.25 24.98
C MET A 184 20.19 -18.63 24.73
N ILE A 185 19.80 -18.67 23.46
CA ILE A 185 18.51 -19.16 22.98
C ILE A 185 18.82 -20.27 21.98
N GLY A 186 18.64 -21.52 22.40
CA GLY A 186 19.23 -22.66 21.69
C GLY A 186 20.75 -22.53 21.63
N SER A 187 21.33 -22.61 20.44
CA SER A 187 22.75 -22.36 20.19
C SER A 187 23.13 -20.91 19.83
N LEU A 188 22.17 -19.99 19.77
CA LEU A 188 22.42 -18.60 19.43
C LEU A 188 22.50 -17.71 20.67
N LEU A 189 23.47 -16.80 20.69
CA LEU A 189 23.63 -15.77 21.71
C LEU A 189 22.73 -14.57 21.39
N LEU A 190 21.94 -14.09 22.35
CA LEU A 190 21.29 -12.79 22.21
C LEU A 190 22.34 -11.68 22.35
N ALA A 191 22.81 -11.15 21.24
CA ALA A 191 23.83 -10.11 21.21
C ALA A 191 23.26 -8.74 21.60
N GLY A 192 22.00 -8.46 21.28
CA GLY A 192 21.35 -7.21 21.63
C GLY A 192 20.03 -6.95 20.91
N PHE A 193 19.66 -5.68 20.84
CA PHE A 193 18.43 -5.20 20.19
C PHE A 193 18.77 -4.23 19.07
N VAL A 194 17.93 -4.19 18.05
CA VAL A 194 18.06 -3.26 16.94
C VAL A 194 16.69 -2.69 16.58
N TRP A 195 16.63 -1.38 16.38
CA TRP A 195 15.43 -0.73 15.84
C TRP A 195 15.51 -0.73 14.32
N ARG A 196 14.43 -1.17 13.67
CA ARG A 196 14.25 -1.03 12.23
C ARG A 196 12.90 -0.41 11.94
N GLY A 197 12.85 0.38 10.88
CA GLY A 197 11.59 0.89 10.36
C GLY A 197 10.88 -0.19 9.55
N GLU A 198 9.64 -0.48 9.92
CA GLU A 198 8.73 -1.32 9.13
C GLU A 198 7.76 -0.40 8.38
N SER A 199 7.59 -0.62 7.08
CA SER A 199 6.63 0.12 6.25
C SER A 199 5.50 -0.79 5.81
N THR A 200 4.26 -0.31 5.96
CA THR A 200 3.12 -0.97 5.31
C THR A 200 3.01 -0.50 3.87
N ILE A 201 3.18 -1.44 2.93
CA ILE A 201 3.02 -1.23 1.51
C ILE A 201 1.64 -1.74 1.07
N THR A 202 0.91 -0.91 0.33
CA THR A 202 -0.35 -1.29 -0.31
C THR A 202 -0.18 -1.22 -1.82
N VAL A 203 -0.43 -2.34 -2.49
CA VAL A 203 -0.39 -2.45 -3.95
C VAL A 203 -1.80 -2.68 -4.44
N SER A 204 -2.26 -1.89 -5.40
CA SER A 204 -3.63 -1.99 -5.90
C SER A 204 -3.70 -1.93 -7.42
N ARG A 205 -4.66 -2.65 -7.98
CA ARG A 205 -5.04 -2.56 -9.38
C ARG A 205 -6.53 -2.24 -9.46
N ASP A 206 -6.87 -1.13 -10.11
CA ASP A 206 -8.27 -0.72 -10.25
C ASP A 206 -8.58 -0.42 -11.74
N PRO A 207 -9.09 -1.40 -12.49
CA PRO A 207 -9.45 -1.20 -13.89
C PRO A 207 -10.73 -0.36 -14.06
N GLY A 208 -11.54 -0.19 -13.01
CA GLY A 208 -12.75 0.60 -13.05
C GLY A 208 -12.49 2.10 -12.92
N PHE A 209 -11.42 2.49 -12.20
CA PHE A 209 -11.08 3.89 -11.96
C PHE A 209 -10.97 4.75 -13.25
N PRO A 210 -10.27 4.34 -14.33
CA PRO A 210 -10.24 5.12 -15.57
C PRO A 210 -11.64 5.32 -16.19
N VAL A 211 -12.52 4.33 -16.08
CA VAL A 211 -13.90 4.39 -16.59
C VAL A 211 -14.72 5.39 -15.77
N ILE A 212 -14.53 5.43 -14.45
CA ILE A 212 -15.15 6.42 -13.57
C ILE A 212 -14.71 7.84 -13.99
N ILE A 213 -13.40 8.06 -14.18
CA ILE A 213 -12.87 9.36 -14.60
C ILE A 213 -13.48 9.81 -15.94
N LEU A 214 -13.57 8.91 -16.93
CA LEU A 214 -14.23 9.21 -18.20
C LEU A 214 -15.70 9.62 -18.00
N GLY A 215 -16.45 8.90 -17.18
CA GLY A 215 -17.83 9.26 -16.84
C GLY A 215 -17.94 10.64 -16.20
N MET A 216 -17.05 10.96 -15.25
CA MET A 216 -16.99 12.26 -14.59
C MET A 216 -16.67 13.41 -15.57
N VAL A 217 -15.75 13.20 -16.51
CA VAL A 217 -15.43 14.18 -17.57
C VAL A 217 -16.66 14.49 -18.43
N LEU A 218 -17.45 13.47 -18.79
CA LEU A 218 -18.68 13.65 -19.57
C LEU A 218 -19.77 14.40 -18.79
N ILE A 219 -19.93 14.10 -17.49
CA ILE A 219 -20.87 14.81 -16.60
C ILE A 219 -20.51 16.29 -16.52
N VAL A 220 -19.24 16.62 -16.26
CA VAL A 220 -18.76 18.01 -16.18
C VAL A 220 -18.96 18.72 -17.51
N SER A 221 -18.56 18.09 -18.62
CA SER A 221 -18.69 18.66 -19.96
C SER A 221 -20.16 18.93 -20.33
N GLY A 222 -21.06 17.98 -20.04
CA GLY A 222 -22.49 18.14 -20.26
C GLY A 222 -23.11 19.24 -19.39
N SER A 223 -22.64 19.38 -18.15
CA SER A 223 -23.08 20.42 -17.21
C SER A 223 -22.64 21.82 -17.68
N VAL A 224 -21.38 21.96 -18.11
CA VAL A 224 -20.86 23.21 -18.70
C VAL A 224 -21.65 23.59 -19.94
N LEU A 225 -21.95 22.64 -20.83
CA LEU A 225 -22.77 22.89 -22.02
C LEU A 225 -24.20 23.32 -21.66
N ALA A 226 -24.84 22.65 -20.70
CA ALA A 226 -26.17 22.99 -20.24
C ALA A 226 -26.23 24.42 -19.65
N LEU A 227 -25.23 24.79 -18.85
CA LEU A 227 -25.10 26.13 -18.27
C LEU A 227 -24.87 27.20 -19.35
N ALA A 228 -23.98 26.95 -20.30
CA ALA A 228 -23.71 27.89 -21.39
C ALA A 228 -24.99 28.18 -22.21
N LEU A 229 -25.80 27.14 -22.49
CA LEU A 229 -27.07 27.30 -23.19
C LEU A 229 -28.13 28.02 -22.36
N TYR A 230 -28.09 27.86 -21.03
CA TYR A 230 -28.96 28.60 -20.13
C TYR A 230 -28.63 30.10 -20.19
N LEU A 231 -27.36 30.46 -20.05
CA LEU A 231 -26.89 31.86 -20.11
C LEU A 231 -27.16 32.51 -21.49
N LEU A 232 -26.91 31.78 -22.58
CA LEU A 232 -27.21 32.28 -23.93
C LEU A 232 -28.72 32.54 -24.14
N LYS A 233 -29.58 31.74 -23.53
CA LYS A 233 -31.03 31.96 -23.60
C LYS A 233 -31.45 33.21 -22.84
N GLU A 234 -30.83 33.48 -21.70
CA GLU A 234 -31.13 34.65 -20.86
C GLU A 234 -30.71 35.97 -21.53
N GLN A 235 -29.71 35.94 -22.41
CA GLN A 235 -29.27 37.11 -23.19
C GLN A 235 -30.12 37.41 -24.43
N GLN A 236 -31.07 36.55 -24.80
CA GLN A 236 -31.99 36.83 -25.90
C GLN A 236 -33.21 37.60 -25.37
N PRO A 237 -33.42 38.87 -25.77
CA PRO A 237 -34.56 39.68 -25.33
C PRO A 237 -35.90 39.15 -25.82
#